data_AF-A0A1S7TJA3-F1
#
_entry.id   AF-A0A1S7TJA3-F1
#
_cell.length_a   1.000
_cell.length_b   1.000
_cell.length_c   1.000
_cell.angle_alpha   90.00
_cell.angle_beta   90.00
_cell.angle_gamma   90.00
#
_symmetry.space_group_name_H-M   'P 1'
#
loop_
_entity.id
_entity.type
_entity.pdbx_description
1 polymer ?
#
loop_
_entity_poly.entity_id
_entity_poly.type
_entity_poly.pdbx_seq_one_letter_code
_entity_poly.pdbx_strand_id
1 'polypeptide(L)'
;MVYARRQTALRLRGAHGSKADERFEPGDARMSKAETIRCAKLGKKELRLVRMNGRYFGLADGIRCAEGENADDVWRQLHDDAGKSDPKYFGFDGARKRFLTFFPNGFHSDGYASQERDYKLAAKAKLDDTAPLEKAVDGTGFGEAVLAVFRATNMLSPFEKTRLQDVLRGPRADDFVQAAARFTLDGGKSHLLAMEQALKPHDNAKWTVSTYLPYLWRPDIHMFLKPEATKDFATRVGHRFASEYEARLSLPVYEGLLDLVAKTERELADIRPRDRIDIQSFIWVVGDYQQGREAVYE
;
A
#
# COMPACT_ATOMS: atom_id res chain seq x y z
N MET A 1 61.97 27.96 -6.03
CA MET A 1 61.15 29.19 -6.04
C MET A 1 59.93 28.91 -5.18
N VAL A 2 59.91 29.04 -3.86
CA VAL A 2 60.17 30.21 -2.99
C VAL A 2 59.48 31.47 -3.52
N TYR A 3 58.28 31.75 -3.02
CA TYR A 3 57.95 33.09 -2.51
C TYR A 3 56.98 32.97 -1.33
N ALA A 4 57.31 33.72 -0.28
CA ALA A 4 56.80 33.60 1.06
C ALA A 4 55.76 34.69 1.38
N ARG A 5 54.82 34.31 2.27
CA ARG A 5 54.24 35.06 3.41
C ARG A 5 53.87 36.54 3.22
N ARG A 6 52.62 36.86 3.55
CA ARG A 6 52.31 37.82 4.63
C ARG A 6 51.07 37.37 5.42
N GLN A 7 51.27 37.23 6.73
CA GLN A 7 50.25 37.08 7.76
C GLN A 7 49.64 38.44 8.10
N THR A 8 48.36 38.49 8.44
CA THR A 8 47.89 39.32 9.55
C THR A 8 46.73 38.59 10.24
N ALA A 9 46.90 38.36 11.53
CA ALA A 9 45.94 37.70 12.41
C ALA A 9 44.99 38.73 13.01
N LEU A 10 43.71 38.37 13.17
CA LEU A 10 42.90 38.88 14.26
C LEU A 10 42.13 37.71 14.88
N ARG A 11 42.46 37.39 16.13
CA ARG A 11 41.71 36.50 17.01
C ARG A 11 40.37 37.17 17.36
N LEU A 12 39.31 36.38 17.57
CA LEU A 12 38.74 36.11 18.91
C LEU A 12 37.40 35.35 18.82
N ARG A 13 37.33 34.25 19.60
CA ARG A 13 36.14 33.64 20.25
C ARG A 13 35.07 33.06 19.29
N GLY A 14 34.73 31.77 19.30
CA GLY A 14 34.71 30.79 20.38
C GLY A 14 33.25 30.41 20.62
N ALA A 15 32.87 29.17 20.31
CA ALA A 15 31.97 28.31 21.08
C ALA A 15 31.42 27.17 20.21
N HIS A 16 31.85 25.94 20.54
CA HIS A 16 31.07 24.73 20.30
C HIS A 16 29.73 24.85 21.03
N GLY A 17 28.63 24.65 20.29
CA GLY A 17 27.29 24.50 20.84
C GLY A 17 26.77 23.11 20.52
N SER A 18 26.77 22.25 21.54
CA SER A 18 26.16 20.93 21.59
C SER A 18 24.68 20.98 21.18
N LYS A 19 24.19 19.99 20.42
CA LYS A 19 22.75 19.75 20.22
C LYS A 19 22.16 19.30 21.55
N ALA A 20 21.47 20.21 22.24
CA ALA A 20 20.76 19.91 23.47
C ALA A 20 19.30 19.54 23.17
N ASP A 21 18.82 18.50 23.86
CA ASP A 21 17.41 18.20 24.11
C ASP A 21 16.70 19.45 24.64
N GLU A 22 15.80 20.04 23.85
CA GLU A 22 14.88 21.06 24.33
C GLU A 22 13.63 20.40 24.92
N ARG A 23 13.61 20.31 26.26
CA ARG A 23 12.38 20.16 27.04
C ARG A 23 11.72 21.53 27.18
N PHE A 24 10.42 21.59 26.89
CA PHE A 24 9.60 22.81 26.96
C PHE A 24 9.30 23.20 28.43
N GLU A 25 9.67 24.41 28.83
CA GLU A 25 9.22 25.11 30.05
C GLU A 25 8.29 26.29 29.66
N PRO A 26 7.29 26.67 30.48
CA PRO A 26 6.24 27.60 30.06
C PRO A 26 6.50 29.05 30.49
N GLY A 27 6.59 29.95 29.51
CA GLY A 27 6.40 31.39 29.74
C GLY A 27 6.80 32.28 28.57
N ASP A 28 5.84 32.72 27.76
CA ASP A 28 5.53 34.15 27.44
C ASP A 28 4.37 34.26 26.43
N ALA A 29 3.49 35.25 26.62
CA ALA A 29 2.18 35.38 26.01
C ALA A 29 2.21 36.12 24.67
N ARG A 30 2.48 35.38 23.58
CA ARG A 30 1.84 35.57 22.26
C ARG A 30 2.02 34.37 21.32
N MET A 31 2.20 33.17 21.87
CA MET A 31 2.20 31.94 21.06
C MET A 31 0.77 31.59 20.68
N SER A 32 0.46 31.50 19.39
CA SER A 32 -0.80 30.88 18.95
C SER A 32 -0.88 29.51 19.63
N LYS A 33 -1.93 29.26 20.42
CA LYS A 33 -2.06 28.00 21.16
C LYS A 33 -2.00 26.86 20.15
N ALA A 34 -1.03 25.97 20.30
CA ALA A 34 -0.88 24.81 19.44
C ALA A 34 -2.15 23.94 19.56
N GLU A 35 -2.82 23.70 18.44
CA GLU A 35 -4.09 22.98 18.38
C GLU A 35 -3.86 21.58 17.81
N THR A 36 -4.17 20.54 18.57
CA THR A 36 -4.14 19.17 18.04
C THR A 36 -5.34 18.95 17.12
N ILE A 37 -5.07 18.57 15.88
CA ILE A 37 -6.08 18.37 14.82
C ILE A 37 -6.42 16.89 14.65
N ARG A 38 -5.41 16.01 14.77
CA ARG A 38 -5.57 14.56 14.62
C ARG A 38 -4.70 13.84 15.64
N CYS A 39 -5.17 12.70 16.11
CA CYS A 39 -4.40 11.77 16.93
C CYS A 39 -4.57 10.34 16.39
N ALA A 40 -3.52 9.54 16.50
CA ALA A 40 -3.55 8.12 16.21
C ALA A 40 -2.55 7.37 17.09
N LYS A 41 -2.62 6.04 17.05
CA LYS A 41 -1.59 5.16 17.61
C LYS A 41 -0.95 4.35 16.50
N LEU A 42 0.38 4.24 16.55
CA LEU A 42 1.16 3.35 15.69
C LEU A 42 1.97 2.42 16.58
N GLY A 43 1.49 1.18 16.75
CA GLY A 43 2.01 0.26 17.76
C GLY A 43 1.85 0.85 19.17
N LYS A 44 2.98 1.11 19.86
CA LYS A 44 2.99 1.74 21.19
C LYS A 44 3.10 3.27 21.15
N LYS A 45 3.36 3.85 19.98
CA LYS A 45 3.59 5.30 19.83
C LYS A 45 2.29 6.06 19.68
N GLU A 46 2.21 7.21 20.34
CA GLU A 46 1.17 8.21 20.13
C GLU A 46 1.60 9.17 19.02
N LEU A 47 0.77 9.31 17.98
CA LEU A 47 0.98 10.26 16.90
C LEU A 47 -0.02 11.41 17.02
N ARG A 48 0.46 12.65 16.90
CA ARG A 48 -0.38 13.86 16.91
C ARG A 48 -0.03 14.79 15.76
N LEU A 49 -1.05 15.24 15.04
CA LEU A 49 -0.94 16.35 14.10
C LEU A 49 -1.36 17.64 14.81
N VAL A 50 -0.50 18.64 14.80
CA VAL A 50 -0.69 19.89 15.52
C VAL A 50 -0.63 21.07 14.56
N ARG A 51 -1.60 21.99 14.64
CA ARG A 51 -1.57 23.29 13.97
C ARG A 51 -0.96 24.34 14.89
N MET A 52 0.01 25.09 14.40
CA MET A 52 0.55 26.25 15.12
C MET A 52 1.06 27.27 14.12
N ASN A 53 0.72 28.55 14.31
CA ASN A 53 1.14 29.66 13.45
C ASN A 53 0.91 29.40 11.94
N GLY A 54 -0.23 28.80 11.56
CA GLY A 54 -0.57 28.50 10.16
C GLY A 54 0.21 27.34 9.53
N ARG A 55 1.05 26.63 10.29
CA ARG A 55 1.80 25.44 9.85
C ARG A 55 1.33 24.19 10.58
N TYR A 56 1.64 23.03 10.01
CA TYR A 56 1.32 21.71 10.56
C TYR A 56 2.59 21.02 11.03
N PHE A 57 2.51 20.38 12.19
CA PHE A 57 3.60 19.66 12.83
C PHE A 57 3.15 18.26 13.22
N GLY A 58 3.95 17.26 12.85
CA GLY A 58 3.74 15.88 13.27
C GLY A 58 4.58 15.56 14.50
N LEU A 59 3.94 15.07 15.56
CA LEU A 59 4.59 14.69 16.81
C LEU A 59 4.44 13.18 17.04
N ALA A 60 5.54 12.47 17.31
CA ALA A 60 5.53 11.10 17.80
C ALA A 60 5.98 11.08 19.28
N ASP A 61 5.12 10.60 20.18
CA ASP A 61 5.32 10.63 21.64
C ASP A 61 5.70 12.03 22.17
N GLY A 62 5.13 13.07 21.55
CA GLY A 62 5.40 14.47 21.88
C GLY A 62 6.66 15.06 21.22
N ILE A 63 7.48 14.26 20.54
CA ILE A 63 8.67 14.70 19.81
C ILE A 63 8.29 15.10 18.39
N ARG A 64 8.71 16.28 17.93
CA ARG A 64 8.46 16.74 16.57
C ARG A 64 9.29 15.94 15.55
N CYS A 65 8.61 15.29 14.62
CA CYS A 65 9.22 14.45 13.57
C CYS A 65 8.96 14.98 12.16
N ALA A 66 7.87 15.71 11.94
CA ALA A 66 7.50 16.23 10.63
C ALA A 66 6.96 17.68 10.72
N GLU A 67 7.05 18.42 9.63
CA GLU A 67 6.53 19.78 9.49
C GLU A 67 6.18 20.09 8.03
N GLY A 68 5.14 20.88 7.80
CA GLY A 68 4.76 21.34 6.47
C GLY A 68 3.55 22.28 6.47
N GLU A 69 3.15 22.68 5.27
CA GLU A 69 2.00 23.59 5.05
C GLU A 69 0.71 22.82 4.75
N ASN A 70 0.80 21.52 4.43
CA ASN A 70 -0.34 20.66 4.17
C ASN A 70 -0.52 19.64 5.32
N ALA A 71 -1.71 19.63 5.92
CA ALA A 71 -2.06 18.76 7.03
C ALA A 71 -1.90 17.27 6.70
N ASP A 72 -2.38 16.85 5.53
CA ASP A 72 -2.41 15.46 5.11
C ASP A 72 -1.01 14.95 4.75
N ASP A 73 -0.19 15.80 4.13
CA ASP A 73 1.21 15.43 3.81
C ASP A 73 2.06 15.28 5.08
N VAL A 74 1.90 16.19 6.05
CA VAL A 74 2.60 16.08 7.35
C VAL A 74 2.12 14.86 8.12
N TRP A 75 0.82 14.56 8.08
CA TRP A 75 0.27 13.37 8.70
C TRP A 75 0.81 12.08 8.07
N ARG A 76 0.87 12.05 6.73
CA ARG A 76 1.47 10.95 5.97
C ARG A 76 2.93 10.74 6.35
N GLN A 77 3.74 11.80 6.33
CA GLN A 77 5.16 11.74 6.68
C GLN A 77 5.40 11.30 8.12
N LEU A 78 4.59 11.79 9.07
CA LEU A 78 4.69 11.42 10.48
C LEU A 78 4.50 9.91 10.69
N HIS A 79 3.46 9.32 10.08
CA HIS A 79 3.22 7.88 10.18
C HIS A 79 4.38 7.08 9.57
N ASP A 80 4.87 7.52 8.41
CA ASP A 80 5.96 6.81 7.72
C ASP A 80 7.26 6.83 8.55
N ASP A 81 7.61 7.97 9.14
CA ASP A 81 8.80 8.08 9.98
C ASP A 81 8.66 7.34 11.31
N ALA A 82 7.47 7.38 11.91
CA ALA A 82 7.19 6.64 13.14
C ALA A 82 7.26 5.11 12.90
N GLY A 83 6.85 4.64 11.72
CA GLY A 83 6.92 3.23 11.31
C GLY A 83 8.33 2.66 11.28
N LYS A 84 9.36 3.49 11.10
CA LYS A 84 10.78 3.08 11.07
C LYS A 84 11.29 2.47 12.37
N SER A 85 10.55 2.63 13.47
CA SER A 85 10.91 2.05 14.77
C SER A 85 10.39 0.63 15.00
N ASP A 86 9.57 0.08 14.10
CA ASP A 86 9.11 -1.31 14.21
C ASP A 86 10.29 -2.28 14.04
N PRO A 87 10.45 -3.34 14.86
CA PRO A 87 11.54 -4.32 14.70
C PRO A 87 11.55 -5.05 13.34
N LYS A 88 10.41 -5.13 12.65
CA LYS A 88 10.31 -5.69 11.29
C LYS A 88 10.72 -4.70 10.20
N TYR A 89 10.88 -3.42 10.53
CA TYR A 89 11.23 -2.39 9.56
C TYR A 89 12.63 -2.62 8.98
N PHE A 90 12.70 -2.65 7.65
CA PHE A 90 13.97 -2.64 6.91
C PHE A 90 13.94 -1.72 5.67
N GLY A 91 12.86 -0.97 5.48
CA GLY A 91 12.70 0.01 4.39
C GLY A 91 12.60 -0.59 3.00
N PHE A 92 12.47 0.27 1.98
CA PHE A 92 12.38 -0.17 0.58
C PHE A 92 13.67 -0.80 0.06
N ASP A 93 14.85 -0.33 0.51
CA ASP A 93 16.13 -0.97 0.16
C ASP A 93 16.21 -2.41 0.67
N GLY A 94 15.77 -2.67 1.91
CA GLY A 94 15.70 -4.02 2.47
C GLY A 94 14.67 -4.88 1.74
N ALA A 95 13.52 -4.29 1.37
CA ALA A 95 12.49 -4.96 0.59
C ALA A 95 13.01 -5.39 -0.79
N ARG A 96 13.72 -4.49 -1.46
CA ARG A 96 14.37 -4.75 -2.76
C ARG A 96 15.41 -5.85 -2.64
N LYS A 97 16.32 -5.78 -1.67
CA LYS A 97 17.33 -6.83 -1.41
C LYS A 97 16.68 -8.20 -1.17
N ARG A 98 15.61 -8.24 -0.38
CA ARG A 98 14.85 -9.47 -0.15
C ARG A 98 14.24 -10.01 -1.44
N PHE A 99 13.57 -9.17 -2.23
CA PHE A 99 12.99 -9.58 -3.51
C PHE A 99 14.07 -10.14 -4.47
N LEU A 100 15.21 -9.45 -4.60
CA LEU A 100 16.32 -9.87 -5.43
C LEU A 100 17.04 -11.13 -4.93
N THR A 101 16.83 -11.54 -3.67
CA THR A 101 17.35 -12.84 -3.18
C THR A 101 16.59 -14.00 -3.82
N PHE A 102 15.29 -13.84 -4.07
CA PHE A 102 14.47 -14.85 -4.74
C PHE A 102 14.50 -14.70 -6.27
N PHE A 103 14.58 -13.46 -6.76
CA PHE A 103 14.64 -13.14 -8.19
C PHE A 103 15.85 -12.24 -8.51
N PRO A 104 17.07 -12.81 -8.62
CA PRO A 104 18.32 -12.04 -8.79
C PRO A 104 18.32 -11.09 -9.99
N ASN A 105 17.59 -11.45 -11.05
CA ASN A 105 17.47 -10.68 -12.28
C ASN A 105 16.20 -9.81 -12.33
N GLY A 106 15.50 -9.68 -11.21
CA GLY A 106 14.34 -8.82 -11.03
C GLY A 106 13.10 -9.23 -11.85
N PHE A 107 12.22 -8.25 -12.08
CA PHE A 107 10.92 -8.44 -12.73
C PHE A 107 11.00 -8.94 -14.18
N HIS A 108 12.12 -8.75 -14.86
CA HIS A 108 12.29 -9.08 -16.28
C HIS A 108 12.92 -10.46 -16.49
N SER A 109 13.05 -11.25 -15.43
CA SER A 109 13.64 -12.58 -15.50
C SER A 109 12.62 -13.67 -15.77
N ASP A 110 13.02 -14.71 -16.52
CA ASP A 110 12.16 -15.85 -16.83
C ASP A 110 11.71 -16.58 -15.56
N GLY A 111 12.59 -16.69 -14.56
CA GLY A 111 12.28 -17.32 -13.28
C GLY A 111 11.22 -16.56 -12.48
N TYR A 112 11.19 -15.23 -12.57
CA TYR A 112 10.11 -14.42 -12.01
C TYR A 112 8.82 -14.54 -12.84
N ALA A 113 8.95 -14.49 -14.17
CA ALA A 113 7.81 -14.56 -15.07
C ALA A 113 6.98 -15.82 -14.83
N SER A 114 7.64 -16.99 -14.86
CA SER A 114 6.97 -18.28 -14.70
C SER A 114 6.33 -18.49 -13.33
N GLN A 115 7.00 -18.04 -12.26
CA GLN A 115 6.54 -18.27 -10.89
C GLN A 115 5.48 -17.28 -10.43
N GLU A 116 5.56 -16.01 -10.86
CA GLU A 116 4.75 -14.95 -10.28
C GLU A 116 3.89 -14.19 -11.29
N ARG A 117 4.22 -14.17 -12.59
CA ARG A 117 3.52 -13.29 -13.53
C ARG A 117 2.64 -14.01 -14.55
N ASP A 118 3.12 -15.08 -15.16
CA ASP A 118 2.52 -15.65 -16.36
C ASP A 118 1.11 -16.17 -16.10
N TYR A 119 0.87 -16.84 -14.97
CA TYR A 119 -0.47 -17.31 -14.61
C TYR A 119 -1.45 -16.16 -14.31
N LYS A 120 -0.97 -15.02 -13.80
CA LYS A 120 -1.79 -13.81 -13.56
C LYS A 120 -2.15 -13.14 -14.89
N LEU A 121 -1.21 -13.09 -15.83
CA LEU A 121 -1.46 -12.61 -17.20
C LEU A 121 -2.44 -13.53 -17.95
N ALA A 122 -2.31 -14.85 -17.80
CA ALA A 122 -3.26 -15.80 -18.39
C ALA A 122 -4.68 -15.61 -17.82
N ALA A 123 -4.80 -15.39 -16.51
CA ALA A 123 -6.09 -15.09 -15.88
C ALA A 123 -6.66 -13.74 -16.36
N LYS A 124 -5.83 -12.70 -16.49
CA LYS A 124 -6.23 -11.42 -17.09
C LYS A 124 -6.72 -11.61 -18.54
N ALA A 125 -5.94 -12.27 -19.39
CA ALA A 125 -6.31 -12.48 -20.79
C ALA A 125 -7.63 -13.25 -20.93
N LYS A 126 -7.85 -14.25 -20.08
CA LYS A 126 -9.13 -14.98 -20.01
C LYS A 126 -10.28 -14.08 -19.57
N LEU A 127 -10.07 -13.20 -18.60
CA LEU A 127 -11.08 -12.24 -18.16
C LEU A 127 -11.44 -11.26 -19.29
N ASP A 128 -10.43 -10.70 -19.95
CA ASP A 128 -10.61 -9.77 -21.06
C ASP A 128 -11.37 -10.42 -22.25
N ASP A 129 -11.14 -11.72 -22.52
CA ASP A 129 -11.86 -12.46 -23.56
C ASP A 129 -13.32 -12.78 -23.18
N THR A 130 -13.53 -13.29 -21.96
CA THR A 130 -14.82 -13.89 -21.56
C THR A 130 -15.77 -12.93 -20.85
N ALA A 131 -15.24 -11.90 -20.19
CA ALA A 131 -16.01 -10.84 -19.53
C ALA A 131 -15.25 -9.50 -19.64
N PRO A 132 -15.08 -8.96 -20.87
CA PRO A 132 -14.39 -7.69 -21.09
C PRO A 132 -15.05 -6.56 -20.30
N LEU A 133 -14.23 -5.67 -19.75
CA LEU A 133 -14.65 -4.60 -18.85
C LEU A 133 -15.85 -3.83 -19.40
N GLU A 134 -15.79 -3.38 -20.64
CA GLU A 134 -16.82 -2.54 -21.27
C GLU A 134 -18.17 -3.27 -21.39
N LYS A 135 -18.16 -4.60 -21.59
CA LYS A 135 -19.39 -5.39 -21.63
C LYS A 135 -19.88 -5.75 -20.23
N ALA A 136 -18.97 -5.93 -19.28
CA ALA A 136 -19.29 -6.30 -17.91
C ALA A 136 -20.01 -5.19 -17.13
N VAL A 137 -19.89 -3.92 -17.55
CA VAL A 137 -20.54 -2.77 -16.90
C VAL A 137 -22.07 -2.92 -16.83
N ASP A 138 -22.70 -3.33 -17.93
CA ASP A 138 -24.17 -3.43 -18.05
C ASP A 138 -24.65 -4.81 -18.53
N GLY A 139 -23.72 -5.69 -18.94
CA GLY A 139 -24.06 -7.04 -19.39
C GLY A 139 -24.34 -8.01 -18.26
N THR A 140 -24.90 -9.15 -18.63
CA THR A 140 -25.32 -10.23 -17.71
C THR A 140 -24.79 -11.58 -18.19
N GLY A 141 -24.84 -12.60 -17.32
CA GLY A 141 -24.47 -13.97 -17.67
C GLY A 141 -22.96 -14.26 -17.62
N PHE A 142 -22.16 -13.37 -17.03
CA PHE A 142 -20.71 -13.55 -16.90
C PHE A 142 -20.30 -14.44 -15.72
N GLY A 143 -21.25 -14.92 -14.91
CA GLY A 143 -20.99 -15.65 -13.65
C GLY A 143 -20.01 -16.82 -13.78
N GLU A 144 -20.25 -17.76 -14.69
CA GLU A 144 -19.35 -18.92 -14.90
C GLU A 144 -18.00 -18.51 -15.47
N ALA A 145 -17.98 -17.54 -16.40
CA ALA A 145 -16.74 -17.03 -16.99
C ALA A 145 -15.83 -16.42 -15.92
N VAL A 146 -16.40 -15.52 -15.10
CA VAL A 146 -15.72 -14.87 -13.97
C VAL A 146 -15.27 -15.91 -12.94
N LEU A 147 -16.10 -16.89 -12.60
CA LEU A 147 -15.74 -17.97 -11.68
C LEU A 147 -14.52 -18.77 -12.20
N ALA A 148 -14.47 -19.02 -13.51
CA ALA A 148 -13.36 -19.70 -14.13
C ALA A 148 -12.05 -18.89 -14.12
N VAL A 149 -12.12 -17.55 -14.03
CA VAL A 149 -10.95 -16.67 -13.83
C VAL A 149 -10.47 -16.72 -12.38
N PHE A 150 -11.37 -16.66 -11.40
CA PHE A 150 -11.02 -16.79 -9.98
C PHE A 150 -10.38 -18.14 -9.65
N ARG A 151 -10.79 -19.21 -10.34
CA ARG A 151 -10.20 -20.55 -10.16
C ARG A 151 -8.83 -20.70 -10.81
N ALA A 152 -8.51 -19.89 -11.82
CA ALA A 152 -7.24 -19.97 -12.57
C ALA A 152 -6.02 -19.45 -11.79
N THR A 153 -6.20 -18.85 -10.62
CA THR A 153 -5.11 -18.34 -9.78
C THR A 153 -5.19 -18.90 -8.36
N ASN A 154 -4.08 -18.84 -7.62
CA ASN A 154 -4.00 -19.22 -6.20
C ASN A 154 -4.22 -18.02 -5.25
N MET A 155 -4.73 -16.88 -5.77
CA MET A 155 -4.78 -15.63 -5.02
C MET A 155 -5.84 -15.61 -3.91
N LEU A 156 -6.91 -16.40 -4.06
CA LEU A 156 -7.97 -16.58 -3.07
C LEU A 156 -7.81 -17.90 -2.33
N SER A 157 -8.18 -17.91 -1.05
CA SER A 157 -8.27 -19.15 -0.28
C SER A 157 -9.36 -20.08 -0.84
N PRO A 158 -9.27 -21.40 -0.60
CA PRO A 158 -10.30 -22.35 -1.01
C PRO A 158 -11.70 -22.00 -0.47
N PHE A 159 -11.78 -21.51 0.78
CA PHE A 159 -13.06 -21.13 1.40
C PHE A 159 -13.71 -19.93 0.72
N GLU A 160 -12.92 -18.91 0.36
CA GLU A 160 -13.42 -17.76 -0.41
C GLU A 160 -13.89 -18.18 -1.80
N LYS A 161 -13.17 -19.09 -2.47
CA LYS A 161 -13.58 -19.63 -3.78
C LYS A 161 -14.90 -20.38 -3.72
N THR A 162 -15.11 -21.21 -2.68
CA THR A 162 -16.38 -21.92 -2.49
C THR A 162 -17.55 -20.96 -2.29
N ARG A 163 -17.40 -19.96 -1.41
CA ARG A 163 -18.46 -18.95 -1.19
C ARG A 163 -18.72 -18.11 -2.43
N LEU A 164 -17.66 -17.79 -3.19
CA LEU A 164 -17.77 -17.01 -4.42
C LEU A 164 -18.49 -17.78 -5.53
N GLN A 165 -18.32 -19.10 -5.59
CA GLN A 165 -19.07 -19.95 -6.50
C GLN A 165 -20.59 -19.78 -6.28
N ASP A 166 -21.04 -19.76 -5.02
CA ASP A 166 -22.46 -19.61 -4.72
C ASP A 166 -23.00 -18.23 -5.13
N VAL A 167 -22.17 -17.18 -4.99
CA VAL A 167 -22.50 -15.83 -5.50
C VAL A 167 -22.63 -15.82 -7.02
N LEU A 168 -21.62 -16.35 -7.72
CA LEU A 168 -21.50 -16.28 -9.19
C LEU A 168 -22.44 -17.23 -9.93
N ARG A 169 -22.98 -18.24 -9.25
CA ARG A 169 -24.06 -19.11 -9.74
C ARG A 169 -25.45 -18.70 -9.25
N GLY A 170 -25.50 -17.72 -8.36
CA GLY A 170 -26.72 -17.24 -7.73
C GLY A 170 -27.34 -16.04 -8.43
N PRO A 171 -28.47 -15.56 -7.92
CA PRO A 171 -29.19 -14.40 -8.49
C PRO A 171 -28.43 -13.07 -8.35
N ARG A 172 -27.32 -13.04 -7.61
CA ARG A 172 -26.49 -11.84 -7.37
C ARG A 172 -25.22 -11.81 -8.23
N ALA A 173 -25.06 -12.77 -9.15
CA ALA A 173 -23.88 -12.86 -10.00
C ALA A 173 -23.65 -11.58 -10.81
N ASP A 174 -24.69 -11.13 -11.52
CA ASP A 174 -24.62 -9.94 -12.37
C ASP A 174 -24.40 -8.67 -11.53
N ASP A 175 -25.08 -8.54 -10.38
CA ASP A 175 -24.89 -7.41 -9.46
C ASP A 175 -23.42 -7.26 -9.03
N PHE A 176 -22.76 -8.36 -8.69
CA PHE A 176 -21.36 -8.34 -8.28
C PHE A 176 -20.44 -7.98 -9.45
N VAL A 177 -20.61 -8.62 -10.61
CA VAL A 177 -19.75 -8.40 -11.78
C VAL A 177 -19.88 -6.98 -12.30
N GLN A 178 -21.10 -6.46 -12.44
CA GLN A 178 -21.34 -5.10 -12.89
C GLN A 178 -20.82 -4.06 -11.88
N ALA A 179 -21.00 -4.30 -10.58
CA ALA A 179 -20.47 -3.41 -9.54
C ALA A 179 -18.93 -3.37 -9.59
N ALA A 180 -18.27 -4.51 -9.76
CA ALA A 180 -16.83 -4.58 -9.92
C ALA A 180 -16.35 -3.86 -11.19
N ALA A 181 -17.04 -4.05 -12.32
CA ALA A 181 -16.72 -3.39 -13.59
C ALA A 181 -16.85 -1.87 -13.48
N ARG A 182 -17.96 -1.36 -12.92
CA ARG A 182 -18.17 0.07 -12.69
C ARG A 182 -17.14 0.66 -11.72
N PHE A 183 -16.83 -0.05 -10.63
CA PHE A 183 -15.75 0.34 -9.71
C PHE A 183 -14.39 0.46 -10.41
N THR A 184 -14.13 -0.39 -11.42
CA THR A 184 -12.89 -0.37 -12.19
C THR A 184 -12.75 0.87 -13.08
N LEU A 185 -13.87 1.50 -13.45
CA LEU A 185 -13.86 2.66 -14.33
C LEU A 185 -13.62 3.97 -13.56
N ASP A 186 -14.20 4.13 -12.37
CA ASP A 186 -14.16 5.41 -11.65
C ASP A 186 -13.79 5.33 -10.15
N GLY A 187 -13.62 4.13 -9.59
CA GLY A 187 -13.29 3.93 -8.18
C GLY A 187 -14.39 4.37 -7.19
N GLY A 188 -15.63 4.52 -7.66
CA GLY A 188 -16.72 5.13 -6.90
C GLY A 188 -17.16 4.36 -5.64
N LYS A 189 -17.44 5.10 -4.56
CA LYS A 189 -17.91 4.54 -3.28
C LYS A 189 -19.16 3.68 -3.41
N SER A 190 -20.10 4.11 -4.26
CA SER A 190 -21.35 3.41 -4.53
C SER A 190 -21.12 2.02 -5.12
N HIS A 191 -20.12 1.87 -5.98
CA HIS A 191 -19.79 0.60 -6.62
C HIS A 191 -19.12 -0.37 -5.65
N LEU A 192 -18.25 0.13 -4.75
CA LEU A 192 -17.71 -0.68 -3.66
C LEU A 192 -18.82 -1.18 -2.72
N LEU A 193 -19.79 -0.32 -2.38
CA LEU A 193 -20.95 -0.71 -1.58
C LEU A 193 -21.83 -1.74 -2.30
N ALA A 194 -22.03 -1.60 -3.61
CA ALA A 194 -22.80 -2.56 -4.40
C ALA A 194 -22.13 -3.95 -4.42
N MET A 195 -20.79 -4.01 -4.56
CA MET A 195 -20.04 -5.26 -4.39
C MET A 195 -20.24 -5.85 -2.99
N GLU A 196 -20.13 -5.03 -1.93
CA GLU A 196 -20.37 -5.48 -0.55
C GLU A 196 -21.76 -6.10 -0.39
N GLN A 197 -22.80 -5.44 -0.93
CA GLN A 197 -24.19 -5.91 -0.86
C GLN A 197 -24.41 -7.24 -1.59
N ALA A 198 -23.76 -7.46 -2.74
CA ALA A 198 -23.87 -8.72 -3.47
C ALA A 198 -23.14 -9.87 -2.76
N LEU A 199 -22.04 -9.59 -2.07
CA LEU A 199 -21.19 -10.60 -1.42
C LEU A 199 -21.63 -10.94 0.02
N LYS A 200 -22.27 -10.01 0.72
CA LYS A 200 -22.65 -10.15 2.14
C LYS A 200 -23.54 -11.37 2.45
N PRO A 201 -24.55 -11.74 1.63
CA PRO A 201 -25.38 -12.92 1.90
C PRO A 201 -24.60 -14.24 1.98
N HIS A 202 -23.41 -14.30 1.37
CA HIS A 202 -22.55 -15.48 1.34
C HIS A 202 -21.32 -15.36 2.27
N ASP A 203 -21.31 -14.38 3.18
CA ASP A 203 -20.15 -14.07 4.05
C ASP A 203 -18.83 -13.93 3.26
N ASN A 204 -18.90 -13.29 2.09
CA ASN A 204 -17.76 -13.19 1.17
C ASN A 204 -17.38 -11.74 0.81
N ALA A 205 -17.88 -10.76 1.56
CA ALA A 205 -17.50 -9.36 1.43
C ALA A 205 -16.07 -9.15 1.95
N LYS A 206 -15.08 -9.56 1.16
CA LYS A 206 -13.65 -9.55 1.48
C LYS A 206 -12.88 -8.72 0.46
N TRP A 207 -11.79 -8.12 0.91
CA TRP A 207 -10.88 -7.34 0.07
C TRP A 207 -10.28 -8.14 -1.08
N THR A 208 -9.87 -9.39 -0.82
CA THR A 208 -9.38 -10.37 -1.80
C THR A 208 -10.40 -10.60 -2.93
N VAL A 209 -11.69 -10.71 -2.61
CA VAL A 209 -12.73 -10.92 -3.62
C VAL A 209 -13.04 -9.63 -4.37
N SER A 210 -13.20 -8.52 -3.65
CA SER A 210 -13.70 -7.25 -4.20
C SER A 210 -12.65 -6.52 -5.05
N THR A 211 -11.37 -6.77 -4.83
CA THR A 211 -10.27 -6.11 -5.57
C THR A 211 -9.71 -6.95 -6.70
N TYR A 212 -10.10 -8.23 -6.83
CA TYR A 212 -9.54 -9.15 -7.82
C TYR A 212 -9.89 -8.78 -9.27
N LEU A 213 -11.18 -8.55 -9.56
CA LEU A 213 -11.59 -8.18 -10.92
C LEU A 213 -11.07 -6.80 -11.35
N PRO A 214 -11.19 -5.73 -10.52
CA PRO A 214 -10.59 -4.44 -10.87
C PRO A 214 -9.10 -4.53 -11.15
N TYR A 215 -8.36 -5.28 -10.32
CA TYR A 215 -6.93 -5.53 -10.50
C TYR A 215 -6.61 -6.24 -11.82
N LEU A 216 -7.38 -7.25 -12.21
CA LEU A 216 -7.13 -7.96 -13.48
C LEU A 216 -7.55 -7.15 -14.71
N TRP A 217 -8.67 -6.45 -14.68
CA TRP A 217 -9.08 -5.60 -15.81
C TRP A 217 -8.08 -4.46 -16.04
N ARG A 218 -7.65 -3.79 -14.97
CA ARG A 218 -6.80 -2.59 -15.03
C ARG A 218 -5.65 -2.67 -14.02
N PRO A 219 -4.64 -3.54 -14.23
CA PRO A 219 -3.47 -3.64 -13.35
C PRO A 219 -2.56 -2.40 -13.40
N ASP A 220 -2.83 -1.46 -14.30
CA ASP A 220 -2.21 -0.14 -14.35
C ASP A 220 -2.84 0.85 -13.35
N ILE A 221 -4.10 0.64 -12.92
CA ILE A 221 -4.86 1.56 -12.05
C ILE A 221 -5.29 0.94 -10.72
N HIS A 222 -5.53 -0.36 -10.67
CA HIS A 222 -6.07 -1.03 -9.50
C HIS A 222 -5.06 -1.99 -8.87
N MET A 223 -5.22 -2.20 -7.57
CA MET A 223 -4.39 -3.10 -6.80
C MET A 223 -5.21 -4.20 -6.14
N PHE A 224 -4.68 -5.42 -6.14
CA PHE A 224 -5.21 -6.53 -5.35
C PHE A 224 -4.77 -6.43 -3.89
N LEU A 225 -5.73 -6.57 -2.98
CA LEU A 225 -5.48 -6.52 -1.53
C LEU A 225 -5.53 -7.91 -0.91
N LYS A 226 -4.35 -8.45 -0.56
CA LYS A 226 -4.21 -9.59 0.35
C LYS A 226 -3.85 -9.06 1.74
N PRO A 227 -4.80 -9.03 2.70
CA PRO A 227 -4.64 -8.29 3.96
C PRO A 227 -3.32 -8.52 4.69
N GLU A 228 -3.03 -9.76 5.08
CA GLU A 228 -1.89 -10.05 5.96
C GLU A 228 -0.54 -9.76 5.28
N ALA A 229 -0.36 -10.20 4.02
CA ALA A 229 0.86 -9.92 3.28
C ALA A 229 1.06 -8.42 3.04
N THR A 230 -0.03 -7.68 2.76
CA THR A 230 0.05 -6.23 2.51
C THR A 230 0.33 -5.45 3.78
N LYS A 231 -0.29 -5.82 4.90
CA LYS A 231 0.00 -5.23 6.22
C LYS A 231 1.45 -5.48 6.62
N ASP A 232 1.91 -6.72 6.48
CA ASP A 232 3.27 -7.08 6.88
C ASP A 232 4.32 -6.40 5.98
N PHE A 233 4.05 -6.28 4.67
CA PHE A 233 4.83 -5.45 3.78
C PHE A 233 4.85 -3.98 4.23
N ALA A 234 3.68 -3.39 4.47
CA ALA A 234 3.56 -2.00 4.93
C ALA A 234 4.34 -1.76 6.23
N THR A 235 4.33 -2.70 7.18
CA THR A 235 5.16 -2.63 8.39
C THR A 235 6.65 -2.63 8.04
N ARG A 236 7.10 -3.55 7.18
CA ARG A 236 8.53 -3.69 6.79
C ARG A 236 9.08 -2.46 6.08
N VAL A 237 8.25 -1.74 5.31
CA VAL A 237 8.64 -0.50 4.64
C VAL A 237 8.27 0.77 5.40
N GLY A 238 7.67 0.64 6.59
CA GLY A 238 7.30 1.77 7.44
C GLY A 238 6.24 2.64 6.79
N HIS A 239 5.16 2.04 6.27
CA HIS A 239 4.04 2.75 5.66
C HIS A 239 2.81 2.72 6.55
N ARG A 240 2.06 3.83 6.60
CA ARG A 240 0.87 4.00 7.46
C ARG A 240 -0.23 2.94 7.27
N PHE A 241 -0.30 2.32 6.09
CA PHE A 241 -1.29 1.27 5.79
C PHE A 241 -1.27 0.12 6.81
N ALA A 242 -0.11 -0.15 7.42
CA ALA A 242 0.02 -1.15 8.49
C ALA A 242 -0.90 -0.87 9.70
N SER A 243 -1.14 0.41 10.01
CA SER A 243 -2.03 0.85 11.10
C SER A 243 -3.44 1.22 10.65
N GLU A 244 -3.61 1.64 9.40
CA GLU A 244 -4.90 2.12 8.89
C GLU A 244 -5.78 1.02 8.29
N TYR A 245 -5.23 -0.19 8.10
CA TYR A 245 -5.99 -1.30 7.54
C TYR A 245 -7.17 -1.69 8.44
N GLU A 246 -8.34 -1.81 7.81
CA GLU A 246 -9.53 -2.43 8.38
C GLU A 246 -10.06 -3.51 7.44
N ALA A 247 -10.61 -4.59 8.00
CA ALA A 247 -11.17 -5.70 7.22
C ALA A 247 -12.46 -5.34 6.48
N ARG A 248 -13.15 -4.28 6.93
CA ARG A 248 -14.38 -3.79 6.30
C ARG A 248 -14.05 -3.14 4.96
N LEU A 249 -14.89 -3.39 3.96
CA LEU A 249 -14.81 -2.72 2.67
C LEU A 249 -15.12 -1.22 2.84
N SER A 250 -14.13 -0.37 2.63
CA SER A 250 -14.26 1.09 2.74
C SER A 250 -13.29 1.78 1.80
N LEU A 251 -13.73 2.88 1.15
CA LEU A 251 -12.84 3.63 0.25
C LEU A 251 -11.54 4.09 0.92
N PRO A 252 -11.53 4.60 2.16
CA PRO A 252 -10.28 5.04 2.80
C PRO A 252 -9.22 3.94 2.89
N VAL A 253 -9.62 2.69 3.16
CA VAL A 253 -8.67 1.55 3.16
C VAL A 253 -8.17 1.29 1.75
N TYR A 254 -9.04 1.32 0.73
CA TYR A 254 -8.60 1.12 -0.65
C TYR A 254 -7.67 2.24 -1.14
N GLU A 255 -7.96 3.50 -0.81
CA GLU A 255 -7.11 4.65 -1.11
C GLU A 255 -5.76 4.55 -0.39
N GLY A 256 -5.74 4.11 0.87
CA GLY A 256 -4.51 3.83 1.61
C GLY A 256 -3.65 2.73 0.97
N LEU A 257 -4.28 1.71 0.36
CA LEU A 257 -3.58 0.72 -0.45
C LEU A 257 -2.98 1.32 -1.72
N LEU A 258 -3.75 2.14 -2.45
CA LEU A 258 -3.26 2.79 -3.67
C LEU A 258 -2.09 3.75 -3.38
N ASP A 259 -2.11 4.42 -2.23
CA ASP A 259 -1.01 5.26 -1.75
C ASP A 259 0.25 4.45 -1.45
N LEU A 260 0.12 3.30 -0.76
CA LEU A 260 1.22 2.35 -0.54
C LEU A 260 1.83 1.87 -1.87
N VAL A 261 0.98 1.54 -2.85
CA VAL A 261 1.40 1.08 -4.17
C VAL A 261 2.12 2.18 -4.92
N ALA A 262 1.57 3.40 -4.94
CA ALA A 262 2.20 4.53 -5.61
C ALA A 262 3.58 4.86 -5.00
N LYS A 263 3.73 4.73 -3.67
CA LYS A 263 5.05 4.84 -3.02
C LYS A 263 5.98 3.71 -3.47
N THR A 264 5.48 2.48 -3.49
CA THR A 264 6.26 1.31 -3.93
C THR A 264 6.72 1.43 -5.38
N GLU A 265 5.87 1.91 -6.30
CA GLU A 265 6.22 2.16 -7.70
C GLU A 265 7.38 3.17 -7.82
N ARG A 266 7.34 4.27 -7.06
CA ARG A 266 8.43 5.26 -7.03
C ARG A 266 9.73 4.68 -6.49
N GLU A 267 9.66 3.93 -5.40
CA GLU A 267 10.82 3.34 -4.73
C GLU A 267 11.43 2.16 -5.50
N LEU A 268 10.74 1.61 -6.49
CA LEU A 268 11.23 0.51 -7.34
C LEU A 268 11.49 0.93 -8.79
N ALA A 269 11.43 2.22 -9.10
CA ALA A 269 11.55 2.72 -10.47
C ALA A 269 12.85 2.27 -11.16
N ASP A 270 13.94 2.09 -10.41
CA ASP A 270 15.25 1.64 -10.91
C ASP A 270 15.24 0.20 -11.44
N ILE A 271 14.42 -0.69 -10.84
CA ILE A 271 14.26 -2.07 -11.30
C ILE A 271 13.06 -2.27 -12.23
N ARG A 272 12.37 -1.17 -12.58
CA ARG A 272 11.38 -1.06 -13.66
C ARG A 272 10.25 -2.11 -13.60
N PRO A 273 9.41 -2.15 -12.55
CA PRO A 273 8.16 -2.92 -12.60
C PRO A 273 7.30 -2.48 -13.78
N ARG A 274 6.56 -3.40 -14.40
CA ARG A 274 5.73 -3.10 -15.59
C ARG A 274 4.35 -2.56 -15.24
N ASP A 275 3.75 -3.10 -14.19
CA ASP A 275 2.39 -2.81 -13.75
C ASP A 275 2.22 -3.32 -12.30
N ARG A 276 1.00 -3.26 -11.78
CA ARG A 276 0.73 -3.70 -10.41
C ARG A 276 0.65 -5.21 -10.26
N ILE A 277 0.78 -6.00 -11.33
CA ILE A 277 1.07 -7.43 -11.21
C ILE A 277 2.49 -7.61 -10.65
N ASP A 278 3.43 -6.79 -11.11
CA ASP A 278 4.78 -6.78 -10.55
C ASP A 278 4.79 -6.27 -9.10
N ILE A 279 4.04 -5.20 -8.82
CA ILE A 279 3.93 -4.68 -7.45
C ILE A 279 3.25 -5.68 -6.50
N GLN A 280 2.18 -6.35 -6.92
CA GLN A 280 1.51 -7.37 -6.11
C GLN A 280 2.45 -8.52 -5.75
N SER A 281 3.23 -8.99 -6.73
CA SER A 281 4.20 -10.06 -6.52
C SER A 281 5.34 -9.60 -5.60
N PHE A 282 5.82 -8.36 -5.74
CA PHE A 282 6.81 -7.78 -4.83
C PHE A 282 6.30 -7.73 -3.39
N ILE A 283 5.08 -7.22 -3.16
CA ILE A 283 4.44 -7.17 -1.84
C ILE A 283 4.33 -8.57 -1.24
N TRP A 284 3.92 -9.55 -2.06
CA TRP A 284 3.81 -10.95 -1.65
C TRP A 284 5.16 -11.56 -1.25
N VAL A 285 6.20 -11.36 -2.05
CA VAL A 285 7.55 -11.88 -1.79
C VAL A 285 8.16 -11.24 -0.55
N VAL A 286 7.95 -9.93 -0.38
CA VAL A 286 8.48 -9.22 0.78
C VAL A 286 7.69 -9.54 2.03
N GLY A 287 6.37 -9.69 1.97
CA GLY A 287 5.50 -9.95 3.12
C GLY A 287 5.52 -11.41 3.59
N ASP A 288 5.43 -12.38 2.69
CA ASP A 288 5.05 -13.76 3.06
C ASP A 288 5.90 -14.89 2.45
N TYR A 289 6.75 -14.63 1.44
CA TYR A 289 7.63 -15.68 0.90
C TYR A 289 8.59 -16.23 1.98
N GLN A 290 8.71 -17.55 2.03
CA GLN A 290 9.64 -18.26 2.91
C GLN A 290 10.58 -19.17 2.08
N GLN A 291 11.87 -19.17 2.39
CA GLN A 291 12.83 -20.11 1.80
C GLN A 291 12.43 -21.56 2.09
N GLY A 292 12.48 -22.43 1.08
CA GLY A 292 12.07 -23.84 1.19
C GLY A 292 10.55 -24.10 1.18
N ARG A 293 9.74 -23.04 1.01
CA ARG A 293 8.31 -23.12 0.64
C ARG A 293 8.06 -22.49 -0.73
N GLU A 294 9.03 -22.62 -1.63
CA GLU A 294 8.79 -22.40 -3.05
C GLU A 294 7.77 -23.45 -3.45
N ALA A 295 6.52 -23.04 -3.51
CA ALA A 295 5.49 -23.91 -3.98
C ALA A 295 5.79 -24.13 -5.45
N VAL A 296 6.28 -25.33 -5.75
CA VAL A 296 6.40 -25.84 -7.11
C VAL A 296 4.96 -25.91 -7.61
N TYR A 297 4.60 -24.96 -8.45
CA TYR A 297 3.27 -24.91 -9.06
C TYR A 297 3.42 -25.53 -10.46
N GLU A 298 3.09 -26.82 -10.55
CA GLU A 298 2.79 -27.49 -11.83
C GLU A 298 1.47 -27.01 -12.42
#